data_AF-A0A5J5N132-F1
#
_entry.id   AF-A0A5J5N132-F1
#
_cell.length_a   1.000
_cell.length_b   1.000
_cell.length_c   1.000
_cell.angle_alpha   90.00
_cell.angle_beta   90.00
_cell.angle_gamma   90.00
#
_symmetry.space_group_name_H-M   'P 1'
#
loop_
_entity.id
_entity.type
_entity.pdbx_description
1 polymer ?
#
loop_
_entity_poly.entity_id
_entity_poly.type
_entity_poly.pdbx_seq_one_letter_code
_entity_poly.pdbx_strand_id
1 'polypeptide(L)'
;MPCDICLRPQKVCLCPFLPAHPVHISTYLYIIQHPAEVQLKTSISSQYVIRAQPTNRCLSTLECAAVALSILEKNRYIQETLLRPLQALCSFQLQHGAQIRLSKEHLLKNGLYPKPMPKNKRKLRKMELLMNSVKI
;
A
#
# COMPACT_ATOMS: atom_id res chain seq x y z
N MET A 1 -29.68 -7.70 2.16
CA MET A 1 -29.80 -7.34 0.74
C MET A 1 -28.40 -7.16 0.13
N PRO A 2 -28.18 -7.49 -1.16
CA PRO A 2 -26.96 -7.12 -1.89
C PRO A 2 -26.92 -5.61 -2.15
N CYS A 3 -25.75 -5.09 -2.54
CA CYS A 3 -25.58 -3.71 -2.96
C CYS A 3 -26.07 -3.52 -4.40
N ASP A 4 -26.87 -2.50 -4.67
CA ASP A 4 -27.44 -2.27 -6.01
C ASP A 4 -26.40 -1.85 -7.07
N ILE A 5 -25.21 -1.44 -6.65
CA ILE A 5 -24.13 -0.98 -7.55
C ILE A 5 -23.21 -2.13 -7.95
N CYS A 6 -22.67 -2.88 -6.98
CA CYS A 6 -21.68 -3.94 -7.24
C CYS A 6 -22.19 -5.36 -6.96
N LEU A 7 -23.45 -5.52 -6.55
CA LEU A 7 -24.12 -6.79 -6.25
C LEU A 7 -23.48 -7.63 -5.12
N ARG A 8 -22.44 -7.11 -4.45
CA ARG A 8 -21.84 -7.77 -3.28
C ARG A 8 -22.76 -7.70 -2.06
N PRO A 9 -22.67 -8.66 -1.12
CA PRO A 9 -23.36 -8.55 0.17
C PRO A 9 -23.00 -7.25 0.88
N GLN A 10 -23.99 -6.59 1.52
CA GLN A 10 -23.79 -5.30 2.19
C GLN A 10 -22.59 -5.29 3.16
N LYS A 11 -22.39 -6.39 3.90
CA LYS A 11 -21.30 -6.51 4.89
C LYS A 11 -19.90 -6.35 4.29
N VAL A 12 -19.67 -6.77 3.04
CA VAL A 12 -18.35 -6.76 2.37
C VAL A 12 -18.25 -5.69 1.28
N CYS A 13 -19.30 -4.88 1.11
CA CYS A 13 -19.38 -3.91 0.04
C CYS A 13 -18.55 -2.66 0.39
N LEU A 14 -17.71 -2.23 -0.57
CA LEU A 14 -16.90 -1.02 -0.44
C LEU A 14 -17.51 0.20 -1.14
N CYS A 15 -18.60 0.05 -1.89
CA CYS A 15 -19.27 1.17 -2.57
C CYS A 15 -19.58 2.37 -1.65
N PRO A 16 -20.00 2.20 -0.38
CA PRO A 16 -20.21 3.34 0.52
C PRO A 16 -18.96 4.18 0.81
N PHE A 17 -17.76 3.63 0.56
CA PHE A 17 -16.48 4.29 0.79
C PHE A 17 -15.85 4.84 -0.49
N LEU A 18 -16.39 4.48 -1.67
CA LEU A 18 -15.99 5.07 -2.93
C LEU A 18 -16.54 6.50 -3.04
N PRO A 19 -15.86 7.40 -3.77
CA PRO A 19 -16.41 8.72 -4.02
C PRO A 19 -17.68 8.63 -4.87
N ALA A 20 -18.70 9.40 -4.49
CA ALA A 20 -19.99 9.42 -5.20
C ALA A 20 -19.86 9.93 -6.65
N HIS A 21 -18.87 10.80 -6.90
CA HIS A 21 -18.55 11.33 -8.22
C HIS A 21 -17.07 11.12 -8.51
N PRO A 22 -16.67 10.91 -9.78
CA PRO A 22 -15.26 10.87 -10.15
C PRO A 22 -14.51 12.10 -9.63
N VAL A 23 -13.32 11.88 -9.06
CA VAL A 23 -12.48 12.97 -8.58
C VAL A 23 -11.99 13.77 -9.77
N HIS A 24 -12.35 15.05 -9.84
CA HIS A 24 -11.90 15.93 -10.90
C HIS A 24 -10.41 16.24 -10.75
N ILE A 25 -9.62 15.88 -11.77
CA ILE A 25 -8.17 16.12 -11.84
C ILE A 25 -7.82 16.76 -13.18
N SER A 26 -6.84 17.66 -13.18
CA SER A 26 -6.30 18.29 -14.39
C SER A 26 -5.05 17.57 -14.93
N THR A 27 -4.48 16.68 -14.13
CA THR A 27 -3.23 15.96 -14.37
C THR A 27 -3.47 14.53 -14.82
N TYR A 28 -2.73 14.11 -15.84
CA TYR A 28 -2.67 12.71 -16.26
C TYR A 28 -1.55 11.98 -15.51
N LEU A 29 -1.90 10.90 -14.83
CA LEU A 29 -0.95 10.04 -14.13
C LEU A 29 -0.74 8.73 -14.91
N TYR A 30 0.50 8.49 -15.34
CA TYR A 30 0.90 7.24 -16.00
C TYR A 30 1.59 6.31 -15.00
N ILE A 31 1.06 5.09 -14.85
CA ILE A 31 1.65 4.05 -14.00
C ILE A 31 2.48 3.13 -14.89
N ILE A 32 3.80 3.23 -14.76
CA ILE A 32 4.75 2.38 -15.48
C ILE A 32 5.42 1.41 -14.52
N GLN A 33 5.58 0.16 -14.94
CA GLN A 33 6.42 -0.80 -14.24
C GLN A 33 7.85 -0.68 -14.79
N HIS A 34 8.74 -0.07 -14.02
CA HIS A 34 10.13 0.15 -14.42
C HIS A 34 11.09 -0.56 -13.45
N PRO A 35 12.17 -1.22 -13.93
CA PRO A 35 13.11 -1.95 -13.07
C PRO A 35 13.91 -1.05 -12.11
N ALA A 36 14.05 0.24 -12.41
CA ALA A 36 14.58 1.23 -11.48
C ALA A 36 13.42 1.99 -10.83
N GLU A 37 12.88 1.42 -9.75
CA GLU A 37 11.87 2.07 -8.92
C GLU A 37 12.52 3.27 -8.19
N VAL A 38 11.82 4.41 -8.16
CA VAL A 38 12.25 5.61 -7.43
C VAL A 38 11.48 5.70 -6.11
N GLN A 39 12.19 6.07 -5.04
CA GLN A 39 11.57 6.23 -3.73
C GLN A 39 11.05 7.66 -3.56
N LEU A 40 9.75 7.79 -3.30
CA LEU A 40 9.18 9.04 -2.81
C LEU A 40 9.80 9.34 -1.44
N LYS A 41 10.47 10.48 -1.30
CA LYS A 41 11.00 10.97 -0.01
C LYS A 41 9.86 11.51 0.86
N THR A 42 8.95 10.62 1.26
CA THR A 42 7.89 10.96 2.21
C THR A 42 8.17 10.28 3.54
N SER A 43 7.81 10.93 4.63
CA SER A 43 7.81 10.34 5.97
C SER A 43 6.57 9.45 6.22
N ILE A 44 5.78 9.18 5.18
CA ILE A 44 4.50 8.49 5.29
C ILE A 44 4.76 6.97 5.34
N SER A 45 4.13 6.31 6.32
CA SER A 45 4.08 4.85 6.40
C SER A 45 2.84 4.35 5.67
N SER A 46 2.95 3.19 5.00
CA SER A 46 1.83 2.58 4.28
C SER A 46 0.67 2.25 5.21
N GLN A 47 -0.55 2.68 4.85
CA GLN A 47 -1.81 2.32 5.51
C GLN A 47 -2.29 0.92 5.09
N TYR A 48 -1.82 0.40 3.95
CA TYR A 48 -2.08 -0.97 3.56
C TYR A 48 -1.25 -1.96 4.40
N VAL A 49 -1.66 -2.21 5.64
CA VAL A 49 -0.88 -2.94 6.65
C VAL A 49 -1.04 -4.46 6.63
N ILE A 50 -2.03 -4.99 5.91
CA ILE A 50 -2.31 -6.44 5.85
C ILE A 50 -1.53 -7.17 4.73
N ARG A 51 -0.66 -6.47 3.99
CA ARG A 51 0.17 -7.04 2.92
C ARG A 51 1.63 -7.23 3.35
N ALA A 52 2.31 -8.14 2.69
CA ALA A 52 3.75 -8.23 2.83
C ALA A 52 4.42 -7.06 2.12
N GLN A 53 5.34 -6.37 2.82
CA GLN A 53 6.09 -5.24 2.27
C GLN A 53 7.59 -5.38 2.61
N PRO A 54 8.50 -4.92 1.74
CA PRO A 54 9.93 -4.91 2.02
C PRO A 54 10.26 -4.04 3.25
N THR A 55 9.83 -2.78 3.24
CA THR A 55 9.98 -1.80 4.32
C THR A 55 8.61 -1.19 4.65
N ASN A 56 8.44 -0.57 5.83
CA ASN A 56 7.16 0.08 6.20
C ASN A 56 6.86 1.36 5.37
N ARG A 57 7.85 1.85 4.63
CA ARG A 57 7.74 3.04 3.75
C ARG A 57 7.34 2.69 2.32
N CYS A 58 7.33 1.41 1.95
CA CYS A 58 6.86 1.00 0.64
C CYS A 58 5.36 1.27 0.56
N LEU A 59 4.92 2.19 -0.28
CA LEU A 59 3.50 2.46 -0.52
C LEU A 59 2.91 1.45 -1.52
N SER A 60 1.60 1.28 -1.51
CA SER A 60 0.86 0.60 -2.58
C SER A 60 0.73 1.49 -3.81
N THR A 61 0.40 0.90 -4.96
CA THR A 61 0.16 1.65 -6.20
C THR A 61 -0.88 2.76 -6.02
N LEU A 62 -1.97 2.47 -5.29
CA LEU A 62 -3.01 3.44 -4.98
C LEU A 62 -2.50 4.59 -4.10
N GLU A 63 -1.72 4.28 -3.06
CA GLU A 63 -1.13 5.30 -2.19
C GLU A 63 -0.13 6.18 -2.93
N CYS A 64 0.73 5.60 -3.78
CA CYS A 64 1.62 6.37 -4.65
C CYS A 64 0.83 7.32 -5.55
N ALA A 65 -0.21 6.83 -6.22
CA ALA A 65 -1.04 7.63 -7.11
C ALA A 65 -1.76 8.76 -6.35
N ALA A 66 -2.34 8.44 -5.19
CA ALA A 66 -3.05 9.41 -4.35
C ALA A 66 -2.11 10.53 -3.84
N VAL A 67 -0.90 10.17 -3.39
CA VAL A 67 0.12 11.14 -2.96
C VAL A 67 0.58 12.00 -4.14
N ALA A 68 0.88 11.38 -5.29
CA ALA A 68 1.34 12.09 -6.48
C ALA A 68 0.29 13.11 -6.96
N LEU A 69 -0.98 12.69 -7.09
CA LEU A 69 -2.06 13.57 -7.52
C LEU A 69 -2.33 14.69 -6.51
N SER A 70 -2.30 14.41 -5.20
CA SER A 70 -2.43 15.44 -4.17
C SER A 70 -1.38 16.54 -4.30
N ILE A 71 -0.14 16.16 -4.61
CA ILE A 71 0.97 17.12 -4.80
C ILE A 71 0.78 17.90 -6.12
N LEU A 72 0.50 17.22 -7.22
CA LEU A 72 0.42 17.81 -8.56
C LEU A 72 -0.79 18.76 -8.69
N GLU A 73 -1.96 18.37 -8.16
CA GLU A 73 -3.17 19.19 -8.15
C GLU A 73 -3.20 20.20 -6.99
N LYS A 74 -2.20 20.16 -6.08
CA LYS A 74 -2.16 20.96 -4.83
C LYS A 74 -3.42 20.80 -3.98
N ASN A 75 -4.02 19.61 -3.97
CA ASN A 75 -5.27 19.33 -3.28
C ASN A 75 -5.18 18.03 -2.45
N ARG A 76 -5.05 18.19 -1.12
CA ARG A 76 -4.95 17.05 -0.19
C ARG A 76 -6.23 16.21 -0.10
N TYR A 77 -7.39 16.78 -0.42
CA TYR A 77 -8.67 16.07 -0.44
C TYR A 77 -8.66 14.89 -1.41
N ILE A 78 -7.90 14.98 -2.51
CA ILE A 78 -7.74 13.90 -3.47
C ILE A 78 -7.14 12.67 -2.79
N GLN A 79 -6.10 12.86 -1.98
CA GLN A 79 -5.46 11.76 -1.28
C GLN A 79 -6.43 11.11 -0.29
N GLU A 80 -7.12 11.90 0.52
CA GLU A 80 -8.10 11.40 1.51
C GLU A 80 -9.22 10.61 0.83
N THR A 81 -9.76 11.15 -0.26
CA THR A 81 -10.86 10.54 -1.02
C THR A 81 -10.45 9.22 -1.65
N LEU A 82 -9.26 9.16 -2.27
CA LEU A 82 -8.77 7.94 -2.92
C LEU A 82 -8.33 6.86 -1.93
N LEU A 83 -7.93 7.23 -0.71
CA LEU A 83 -7.49 6.27 0.31
C LEU A 83 -8.62 5.74 1.20
N ARG A 84 -9.78 6.39 1.25
CA ARG A 84 -10.93 5.96 2.05
C ARG A 84 -11.37 4.50 1.77
N PRO A 85 -11.46 4.01 0.51
CA PRO A 85 -11.79 2.61 0.25
C PRO A 85 -10.73 1.64 0.76
N LEU A 86 -9.44 2.02 0.69
CA LEU A 86 -8.34 1.18 1.18
C LEU A 86 -8.38 1.03 2.71
N GLN A 87 -8.66 2.13 3.43
CA GLN A 87 -8.85 2.12 4.88
C GLN A 87 -10.03 1.23 5.29
N ALA A 88 -11.16 1.35 4.57
CA ALA A 88 -12.33 0.51 4.80
C ALA A 88 -12.04 -0.98 4.52
N LEU A 89 -11.32 -1.27 3.44
CA LEU A 89 -10.89 -2.64 3.13
C LEU A 89 -10.00 -3.21 4.23
N CYS A 90 -8.99 -2.46 4.68
CA CYS A 90 -8.07 -2.93 5.72
C CYS A 90 -8.79 -3.15 7.06
N SER A 91 -9.62 -2.19 7.49
CA SER A 91 -10.39 -2.32 8.74
C SER A 91 -11.32 -3.53 8.70
N PHE A 92 -12.04 -3.74 7.59
CA PHE A 92 -12.90 -4.90 7.41
C PHE A 92 -12.13 -6.22 7.52
N GLN A 93 -10.99 -6.32 6.84
CA GLN A 93 -10.15 -7.51 6.86
C GLN A 93 -9.61 -7.79 8.27
N LEU A 94 -9.16 -6.75 8.99
CA LEU A 94 -8.66 -6.87 10.36
C LEU A 94 -9.76 -7.37 11.32
N GLN A 95 -11.00 -6.88 11.16
CA GLN A 95 -12.15 -7.35 11.94
C GLN A 95 -12.51 -8.83 11.70
N HIS A 96 -12.11 -9.38 10.54
CA HIS A 96 -12.40 -10.76 10.14
C HIS A 96 -11.15 -11.65 10.16
N GLY A 97 -10.13 -11.28 10.97
CA GLY A 97 -8.99 -12.15 11.27
C GLY A 97 -7.75 -11.91 10.41
N ALA A 98 -7.75 -10.93 9.50
CA ALA A 98 -6.49 -10.51 8.90
C ALA A 98 -5.57 -9.93 9.98
N GLN A 99 -4.27 -10.16 9.82
CA GLN A 99 -3.26 -9.70 10.76
C GLN A 99 -2.44 -8.58 10.12
N ILE A 100 -2.03 -7.61 10.95
CA ILE A 100 -1.05 -6.61 10.57
C ILE A 100 0.26 -7.32 10.23
N ARG A 101 0.76 -7.13 9.01
CA ARG A 101 2.02 -7.70 8.54
C ARG A 101 3.15 -6.71 8.73
N LEU A 102 4.08 -7.07 9.61
CA LEU A 102 5.35 -6.38 9.77
C LEU A 102 6.16 -6.45 8.46
N SER A 103 6.91 -5.39 8.16
CA SER A 103 7.80 -5.39 7.01
C SER A 103 8.90 -6.44 7.14
N LYS A 104 9.39 -6.92 6.00
CA LYS A 104 10.51 -7.87 5.96
C LYS A 104 11.76 -7.30 6.62
N GLU A 105 12.04 -6.02 6.42
CA GLU A 105 13.10 -5.28 7.12
C GLU A 105 12.95 -5.42 8.64
N HIS A 106 11.77 -5.13 9.18
CA HIS A 106 11.53 -5.23 10.63
C HIS A 106 11.68 -6.66 11.14
N LEU A 107 11.13 -7.65 10.41
CA LEU A 107 11.27 -9.06 10.78
C LEU A 107 12.73 -9.53 10.78
N LEU A 108 13.52 -9.10 9.80
CA LEU A 108 14.93 -9.47 9.69
C LEU A 108 15.79 -8.80 10.77
N LYS A 109 15.60 -7.50 11.01
CA LYS A 109 16.35 -6.75 12.02
C LYS A 109 16.13 -7.24 13.45
N ASN A 110 14.92 -7.71 13.75
CA ASN A 110 14.56 -8.20 15.08
C ASN A 110 14.70 -9.73 15.23
N GLY A 111 15.22 -10.44 14.22
CA GLY A 111 15.36 -11.92 14.27
C GLY A 111 14.04 -12.69 14.27
N LEU A 112 12.92 -12.05 13.89
CA LEU A 112 11.58 -12.62 13.88
C LEU A 112 11.20 -13.23 12.51
N TYR A 113 12.14 -13.32 11.57
CA TYR A 113 11.87 -13.84 10.22
C TYR A 113 11.70 -15.36 10.24
N PRO A 114 10.50 -15.91 9.91
CA PRO A 114 10.18 -17.31 10.21
C PRO A 114 10.71 -18.32 9.19
N LYS A 115 11.36 -17.87 8.11
CA LYS A 115 11.79 -18.73 7.00
C LYS A 115 13.31 -18.81 6.95
N PRO A 116 13.88 -19.94 6.53
CA PRO A 116 15.32 -20.04 6.31
C PRO A 116 15.76 -19.05 5.23
N MET A 117 17.01 -18.59 5.35
CA MET A 117 17.61 -17.70 4.36
C MET A 117 17.68 -18.39 2.99
N PRO A 118 17.36 -17.68 1.89
CA PRO A 118 17.36 -18.26 0.56
C PRO A 118 18.79 -18.62 0.13
N LYS A 119 18.96 -19.67 -0.68
CA LYS A 119 20.29 -20.02 -1.25
C LYS A 119 20.65 -19.18 -2.49
N ASN A 120 19.66 -18.58 -3.15
CA ASN A 120 19.87 -17.80 -4.37
C ASN A 120 20.57 -16.47 -4.06
N LYS A 121 21.75 -16.23 -4.65
CA LYS A 121 22.58 -15.04 -4.43
C LYS A 121 21.82 -13.71 -4.61
N ARG A 122 20.97 -13.59 -5.64
CA ARG A 122 20.17 -12.36 -5.87
C ARG A 122 19.17 -12.11 -4.76
N LYS A 123 18.51 -13.17 -4.27
CA LYS A 123 17.56 -13.05 -3.15
C LYS A 123 18.27 -12.75 -1.83
N LEU A 124 19.43 -13.37 -1.58
CA LEU A 124 20.28 -13.08 -0.42
C LEU A 124 20.67 -11.61 -0.39
N ARG A 125 21.23 -11.10 -1.49
CA ARG A 125 21.62 -9.68 -1.60
C ARG A 125 20.45 -8.73 -1.32
N LYS A 126 19.25 -9.06 -1.80
CA LYS A 126 18.05 -8.25 -1.51
C LYS A 126 17.67 -8.27 -0.03
N MET A 127 17.86 -9.38 0.65
CA MET A 127 17.61 -9.48 2.10
C MET A 127 18.68 -8.75 2.91
N GLU A 128 19.94 -8.82 2.50
CA GLU A 128 21.03 -8.05 3.12
C GLU A 128 20.81 -6.52 2.99
N LEU A 129 20.37 -6.05 1.81
CA LEU A 129 20.03 -4.65 1.60
C LEU A 129 18.92 -4.17 2.56
N LEU A 130 17.91 -5.01 2.80
CA LEU A 130 16.83 -4.73 3.77
C LEU A 130 17.37 -4.62 5.20
N MET A 131 18.32 -5.47 5.60
CA MET A 131 18.90 -5.45 6.95
C MET A 131 19.73 -4.19 7.19
N ASN A 132 20.47 -3.75 6.18
CA ASN A 132 21.39 -2.61 6.31
C ASN A 132 20.70 -1.24 6.18
N SER A 133 19.38 -1.19 5.95
CA SER A 133 18.63 0.05 5.68
C SER A 133 19.18 0.85 4.48
N VAL A 134 19.97 0.20 3.62
CA VAL A 134 20.54 0.81 2.43
C VAL A 134 19.44 0.85 1.38
N LYS A 135 19.25 2.03 0.76
CA LYS A 135 18.21 2.31 -0.24
C LYS A 135 18.03 1.12 -1.18
N ILE A 136 16.82 0.56 -1.19
CA ILE A 136 16.33 -0.34 -2.24
C ILE A 136 15.88 0.50 -3.41
#